data_AF-A0AAV4NM20-F1
#
_entry.id   AF-A0AAV4NM20-F1
#
_cell.length_a   1.000
_cell.length_b   1.000
_cell.length_c   1.000
_cell.angle_alpha   90.00
_cell.angle_beta   90.00
_cell.angle_gamma   90.00
#
_symmetry.space_group_name_H-M   'P 1'
#
loop_
_entity.id
_entity.type
_entity.pdbx_description
1 polymer ?
#
loop_
_entity_poly.entity_id
_entity_poly.type
_entity_poly.pdbx_seq_one_letter_code
_entity_poly.pdbx_strand_id
1 'polypeptide(L)'
;MEQENLFAQRLLMQFNHRLTLDEAKQKVKKIYSETKGVQKFHAGNDEVNDSGFIFTPGDPRRLWVGGSESYMFNKLEDIALSSQPKTPALGCRISRALEPKAVDSNFMTSRINWVVQSSCCRLLHLMLVCMKWLFLSLIFKEDFQFLSMMKFDLSCEK
;
A
#
# COMPACT_ATOMS: atom_id res chain seq x y z
N MET A 1 -18.46 -4.06 4.28
CA MET A 1 -18.06 -4.51 5.63
C MET A 1 -18.55 -5.93 5.94
N GLU A 2 -19.82 -6.26 5.67
CA GLU A 2 -20.36 -7.59 6.02
C GLU A 2 -19.69 -8.77 5.29
N GLN A 3 -19.34 -8.61 4.00
CA GLN A 3 -18.59 -9.65 3.27
C GLN A 3 -17.15 -9.86 3.79
N GLU A 4 -16.44 -8.79 4.18
CA GLU A 4 -15.09 -8.90 4.75
C GLU A 4 -15.10 -9.61 6.13
N ASN A 5 -16.14 -9.34 6.92
CA ASN A 5 -16.36 -10.00 8.19
C ASN A 5 -16.65 -11.50 8.02
N LEU A 6 -17.47 -11.86 7.03
CA LEU A 6 -17.79 -13.26 6.75
C LEU A 6 -16.56 -14.05 6.28
N PHE A 7 -15.72 -13.45 5.44
CA PHE A 7 -14.48 -14.07 4.99
C PHE A 7 -13.53 -14.34 6.15
N ALA A 8 -13.27 -13.32 6.99
CA ALA A 8 -12.39 -13.47 8.14
C ALA A 8 -12.93 -14.50 9.16
N GLN A 9 -14.24 -14.56 9.36
CA GLN A 9 -14.88 -15.56 10.24
C GLN A 9 -14.62 -16.98 9.74
N ARG A 10 -14.89 -17.23 8.45
CA ARG A 10 -14.65 -18.53 7.83
C ARG A 10 -13.18 -18.92 7.92
N LEU A 11 -12.28 -17.98 7.65
CA LEU A 11 -10.83 -18.22 7.73
C LEU A 11 -10.40 -18.59 9.15
N LEU A 12 -10.87 -17.87 10.17
CA LEU A 12 -10.57 -18.17 11.57
C LEU A 12 -11.06 -19.55 12.00
N MET A 13 -12.25 -19.95 11.54
CA MET A 13 -12.80 -21.28 11.82
C MET A 13 -12.04 -22.39 11.09
N GLN A 14 -11.50 -22.13 9.89
CA GLN A 14 -10.66 -23.09 9.17
C GLN A 14 -9.37 -23.42 9.92
N PHE A 15 -8.73 -22.42 10.54
CA PHE A 15 -7.49 -22.61 11.31
C PHE A 15 -7.72 -23.04 12.76
N ASN A 16 -8.94 -22.90 13.29
CA ASN A 16 -9.24 -23.25 14.67
C ASN A 16 -10.53 -24.07 14.78
N HIS A 17 -10.38 -25.40 14.73
CA HIS A 17 -11.50 -26.35 14.70
C HIS A 17 -12.35 -26.39 15.99
N ARG A 18 -11.88 -25.81 17.09
CA ARG A 18 -12.61 -25.74 18.37
C ARG A 18 -13.37 -24.43 18.56
N LEU A 19 -13.20 -23.47 17.66
CA LEU A 19 -13.79 -22.15 17.76
C LEU A 19 -15.24 -22.17 17.26
N THR A 20 -16.16 -21.70 18.09
CA THR A 20 -17.57 -21.57 17.70
C THR A 20 -17.79 -20.37 16.77
N LEU A 21 -18.91 -20.38 16.04
CA LEU A 21 -19.23 -19.30 15.09
C LEU A 21 -19.42 -17.94 15.79
N ASP A 22 -20.03 -17.94 16.98
CA ASP A 22 -20.22 -16.71 17.77
C ASP A 22 -18.91 -16.15 18.30
N GLU A 23 -18.02 -17.01 18.80
CA GLU A 23 -16.67 -16.60 19.23
C GLU A 23 -15.83 -16.09 18.05
N ALA A 24 -15.93 -16.74 16.88
CA ALA A 24 -15.26 -16.30 15.67
C ALA A 24 -15.75 -14.91 15.23
N LYS A 25 -17.07 -14.68 15.26
CA LYS A 25 -17.69 -13.38 14.95
C LYS A 25 -17.21 -12.29 15.91
N GLN A 26 -17.15 -12.57 17.21
CA GLN A 26 -16.64 -11.64 18.22
C GLN A 26 -15.17 -11.33 18.00
N LYS A 27 -14.33 -12.33 17.76
CA LYS A 27 -12.89 -12.14 17.48
C LYS A 27 -12.66 -11.32 16.23
N VAL A 28 -13.36 -11.60 15.13
CA VAL A 28 -13.26 -10.82 13.89
C VAL A 28 -13.65 -9.38 14.12
N LYS A 29 -14.77 -9.14 14.82
CA LYS A 29 -15.23 -7.79 15.13
C LYS A 29 -14.18 -7.04 15.95
N LYS A 30 -13.59 -7.71 16.95
CA LYS A 30 -12.52 -7.16 17.78
C LYS A 30 -11.30 -6.79 16.94
N ILE A 31 -10.77 -7.73 16.14
CA ILE A 31 -9.60 -7.51 15.27
C ILE A 31 -9.84 -6.31 14.35
N TYR A 32 -10.96 -6.25 13.64
CA TYR A 32 -11.22 -5.12 12.75
C TYR A 32 -11.41 -3.80 13.49
N SER A 33 -12.04 -3.80 14.68
CA SER A 33 -12.18 -2.59 15.48
C SER A 33 -10.84 -2.06 16.00
N GLU A 34 -9.92 -2.96 16.37
CA GLU A 34 -8.59 -2.58 16.86
C GLU A 34 -7.68 -2.11 15.71
N THR A 35 -7.78 -2.75 14.54
CA THR A 35 -6.92 -2.44 13.38
C THR A 35 -7.47 -1.29 12.53
N LYS A 36 -8.66 -1.46 11.95
CA LYS A 36 -9.28 -0.45 11.06
C LYS A 36 -9.97 0.66 11.85
N GLY A 37 -10.49 0.37 13.05
CA GLY A 37 -11.29 1.32 13.80
C GLY A 37 -12.75 1.37 13.34
N VAL A 38 -13.37 2.54 13.53
CA VAL A 38 -14.76 2.80 13.15
C VAL A 38 -14.79 3.73 11.95
N GLN A 39 -15.66 3.44 10.99
CA GLN A 39 -15.89 4.34 9.86
C GLN A 39 -16.82 5.48 10.31
N LYS A 40 -16.33 6.72 10.26
CA LYS A 40 -17.10 7.93 10.55
C LYS A 40 -17.23 8.77 9.28
N PHE A 41 -18.38 9.43 9.14
CA PHE A 41 -18.56 10.45 8.11
C PHE A 41 -17.90 11.74 8.60
N HIS A 42 -17.00 12.27 7.78
CA HIS A 42 -16.47 13.60 7.94
C HIS A 42 -17.14 14.48 6.90
N ALA A 43 -17.77 15.57 7.35
CA ALA A 43 -18.24 16.60 6.43
C ALA A 43 -17.03 17.09 5.63
N GLY A 44 -17.16 17.14 4.30
CA GLY A 44 -16.11 17.72 3.48
C GLY A 44 -15.86 19.17 3.91
N ASN A 45 -14.61 19.62 3.84
CA ASN A 45 -14.32 21.03 4.05
C ASN A 45 -15.13 21.84 3.04
N ASP A 46 -15.72 22.95 3.47
CA ASP A 46 -16.38 23.89 2.58
C ASP A 46 -15.37 24.36 1.52
N GLU A 47 -15.63 24.04 0.26
CA GLU A 47 -14.82 24.54 -0.85
C GLU A 47 -15.16 26.03 -1.03
N VAL A 48 -14.27 26.90 -0.59
CA VAL A 48 -14.36 28.34 -0.84
C VAL A 48 -13.95 28.58 -2.29
N ASN A 49 -14.93 28.83 -3.17
CA ASN A 49 -14.64 29.39 -4.50
C ASN A 49 -14.17 30.85 -4.37
N ASP A 50 -13.34 31.28 -5.31
CA ASP A 50 -12.71 32.63 -5.41
C ASP A 50 -13.73 33.80 -5.44
N SER A 51 -15.03 33.49 -5.55
CA SER A 51 -16.17 34.41 -5.55
C SER A 51 -16.82 34.60 -4.17
N GLY A 52 -16.27 34.03 -3.08
CA GLY A 52 -16.66 34.34 -1.69
C GLY A 52 -18.01 33.80 -1.23
N PHE A 53 -18.72 33.03 -2.07
CA PHE A 53 -19.96 32.32 -1.70
C PHE A 53 -19.70 30.82 -1.53
N ILE A 54 -20.03 30.26 -0.36
CA ILE A 54 -20.04 28.83 -0.09
C ILE A 54 -21.30 28.23 -0.75
N PHE A 55 -21.15 27.49 -1.86
CA PHE A 55 -22.32 26.92 -2.56
C PHE A 55 -22.40 25.38 -2.52
N THR A 56 -21.35 24.67 -2.14
CA THR A 56 -21.38 23.20 -2.13
C THR A 56 -20.84 22.64 -0.81
N PRO A 57 -21.70 22.01 0.03
CA PRO A 57 -21.22 21.14 1.10
C PRO A 57 -20.29 20.10 0.45
N GLY A 58 -19.03 20.05 0.87
CA GLY A 58 -18.08 19.08 0.35
C GLY A 58 -18.63 17.66 0.55
N ASP A 59 -18.49 16.81 -0.47
CA ASP A 59 -19.04 15.45 -0.47
C ASP A 59 -18.55 14.70 0.78
N PRO A 60 -19.44 14.19 1.65
CA PRO A 60 -19.06 13.57 2.91
C PRO A 60 -18.11 12.39 2.69
N ARG A 61 -16.85 12.53 3.13
CA ARG A 61 -15.87 11.46 3.07
C ARG A 61 -16.07 10.50 4.23
N ARG A 62 -16.03 9.21 3.92
CA ARG A 62 -15.96 8.15 4.93
C ARG A 62 -14.50 7.96 5.32
N LEU A 63 -14.20 8.11 6.61
CA LEU A 63 -12.85 7.95 7.15
C LEU A 63 -12.85 6.91 8.25
N TRP A 64 -11.84 6.07 8.26
CA TRP A 64 -11.51 5.16 9.35
C TRP A 64 -10.83 5.94 10.47
N VAL A 65 -11.31 5.78 11.70
CA VAL A 65 -10.74 6.42 12.89
C VAL A 65 -10.73 5.48 14.09
N GLY A 66 -9.73 5.64 14.97
CA GLY A 66 -9.67 4.93 16.26
C GLY A 66 -9.09 3.52 16.23
N GLY A 67 -8.56 3.06 15.09
CA GLY A 67 -7.77 1.84 14.97
C GLY A 67 -6.28 2.15 14.77
N SER A 68 -5.42 1.16 15.03
CA SER A 68 -3.96 1.30 14.90
C SER A 68 -3.51 1.61 13.47
N GLU A 69 -4.24 1.13 12.46
CA GLU A 69 -3.90 1.27 11.04
C GLU A 69 -4.89 2.16 10.27
N SER A 70 -5.85 2.80 10.97
CA SER A 70 -6.88 3.63 10.35
C SER A 70 -6.31 4.66 9.36
N TYR A 71 -5.17 5.29 9.69
CA TYR A 71 -4.51 6.25 8.80
C TYR A 71 -4.04 5.61 7.49
N MET A 72 -3.46 4.41 7.55
CA MET A 72 -3.03 3.66 6.37
C MET A 72 -4.22 3.31 5.50
N PHE A 73 -5.31 2.81 6.09
CA PHE A 73 -6.54 2.50 5.34
C PHE A 73 -7.11 3.73 4.63
N ASN A 74 -7.15 4.89 5.31
CA ASN A 74 -7.58 6.15 4.69
C ASN A 74 -6.72 6.52 3.48
N LYS A 75 -5.39 6.34 3.57
CA LYS A 75 -4.48 6.60 2.44
C LYS A 75 -4.66 5.60 1.30
N LEU A 76 -4.88 4.32 1.61
CA LEU A 76 -5.15 3.30 0.58
C LEU A 76 -6.48 3.57 -0.14
N GLU A 77 -7.51 3.99 0.59
CA GLU A 77 -8.80 4.36 -0.01
C GLU A 77 -8.69 5.61 -0.88
N ASP A 78 -7.95 6.64 -0.45
CA ASP A 78 -7.70 7.86 -1.23
C ASP A 78 -6.96 7.55 -2.55
N ILE A 79 -5.97 6.65 -2.51
CA ILE A 79 -5.26 6.20 -3.72
C ILE A 79 -6.19 5.40 -4.64
N ALA A 80 -7.03 4.54 -4.09
CA ALA A 80 -7.94 3.70 -4.87
C ALA A 80 -9.10 4.49 -5.50
N LEU A 81 -9.54 5.59 -4.86
CA LEU A 81 -10.56 6.51 -5.37
C LEU A 81 -10.01 7.62 -6.28
N SER A 82 -8.69 7.83 -6.28
CA SER A 82 -8.03 8.79 -7.17
C SER A 82 -8.40 8.53 -8.63
N SER A 83 -8.61 9.62 -9.38
CA SER A 83 -8.87 9.58 -10.83
C SER A 83 -7.77 8.85 -11.63
N GLN A 84 -6.55 8.81 -11.09
CA GLN A 84 -5.42 8.04 -11.60
C GLN A 84 -4.75 7.32 -10.43
N PRO A 85 -5.19 6.09 -10.08
CA PRO A 85 -4.64 5.36 -8.95
C PRO A 85 -3.15 5.09 -9.17
N LYS A 86 -2.31 5.59 -8.26
CA LYS A 86 -0.85 5.45 -8.32
C LYS A 86 -0.27 4.98 -7.00
N THR A 87 0.70 4.08 -7.05
CA THR A 87 1.44 3.70 -5.85
C THR A 87 2.33 4.86 -5.36
N PRO A 88 2.44 5.07 -4.04
CA PRO A 88 3.07 6.28 -3.48
C PRO A 88 4.58 6.34 -3.69
N ALA A 89 5.27 5.19 -3.73
CA ALA A 89 6.74 5.16 -3.81
C ALA A 89 7.29 5.28 -5.24
N LEU A 90 6.66 4.62 -6.20
CA LEU A 90 7.19 4.47 -7.57
C LEU A 90 6.16 4.82 -8.66
N GLY A 91 5.02 5.41 -8.28
CA GLY A 91 4.07 6.03 -9.22
C GLY A 91 3.41 5.07 -10.22
N CYS A 92 3.42 3.76 -9.94
CA CYS A 92 2.83 2.76 -10.81
C CYS A 92 1.33 2.95 -10.90
N ARG A 93 0.78 2.87 -12.11
CA ARG A 93 -0.66 2.98 -12.36
C ARG A 93 -1.31 1.62 -12.50
N ILE A 94 -2.55 1.51 -12.02
CA ILE A 94 -3.39 0.33 -12.24
C ILE A 94 -3.76 0.22 -13.72
N SER A 95 -4.12 -0.98 -14.17
CA SER A 95 -4.64 -1.18 -15.53
C SER A 95 -5.83 -0.27 -15.80
N ARG A 96 -5.87 0.37 -16.98
CA ARG A 96 -6.97 1.26 -17.41
C ARG A 96 -8.37 0.67 -17.25
N ALA A 97 -8.51 -0.65 -17.41
CA ALA A 97 -9.77 -1.38 -17.22
C ALA A 97 -10.28 -1.40 -15.77
N LEU A 98 -9.45 -1.07 -14.78
CA LEU A 98 -9.77 -1.02 -13.35
C LEU A 98 -9.75 0.42 -12.80
N GLU A 99 -9.52 1.43 -13.65
CA GLU A 99 -9.60 2.83 -13.26
C GLU A 99 -11.05 3.20 -12.90
N PRO A 100 -11.27 4.15 -11.98
CA PRO A 100 -12.63 4.57 -11.58
C PRO A 100 -13.50 5.04 -12.77
N LYS A 101 -12.88 5.53 -13.85
CA LYS A 101 -13.58 5.93 -15.07
C LYS A 101 -14.23 4.78 -15.84
N ALA A 102 -13.74 3.56 -15.67
CA ALA A 102 -14.18 2.39 -16.42
C ALA A 102 -15.14 1.50 -15.62
N VAL A 103 -15.06 1.53 -14.29
CA VAL A 103 -15.77 0.57 -13.41
C VAL A 103 -16.48 1.23 -12.22
N ASP A 104 -16.54 2.56 -12.19
CA ASP A 104 -17.10 3.38 -11.10
C ASP A 104 -16.57 2.94 -9.72
N SER A 105 -17.44 2.90 -8.70
CA SER A 105 -17.13 2.48 -7.34
C SER A 105 -17.05 0.96 -7.16
N ASN A 106 -17.35 0.17 -8.19
CA ASN A 106 -17.26 -1.29 -8.11
C ASN A 106 -15.77 -1.71 -8.04
N PHE A 107 -15.48 -2.81 -7.33
CA PHE A 107 -14.12 -3.37 -7.17
C PHE A 107 -13.14 -2.57 -6.28
N MET A 108 -13.65 -1.78 -5.33
CA MET A 108 -12.81 -1.08 -4.35
C MET A 108 -11.82 -2.01 -3.61
N THR A 109 -12.28 -3.17 -3.15
CA THR A 109 -11.41 -4.16 -2.48
C THR A 109 -10.29 -4.65 -3.39
N SER A 110 -10.56 -4.91 -4.67
CA SER A 110 -9.53 -5.32 -5.64
C SER A 110 -8.53 -4.20 -5.91
N ARG A 111 -8.98 -2.93 -5.94
CA ARG A 111 -8.09 -1.77 -6.09
C ARG A 111 -7.16 -1.61 -4.88
N ILE A 112 -7.70 -1.69 -3.67
CA ILE A 112 -6.89 -1.64 -2.43
C ILE A 112 -5.86 -2.78 -2.45
N ASN A 113 -6.28 -4.01 -2.74
CA ASN A 113 -5.36 -5.15 -2.82
C ASN A 113 -4.27 -4.92 -3.89
N TRP A 114 -4.63 -4.38 -5.05
CA TRP A 114 -3.67 -4.04 -6.10
C TRP A 114 -2.65 -2.99 -5.60
N VAL A 115 -3.09 -1.92 -4.92
CA VAL A 115 -2.19 -0.89 -4.40
C VAL A 115 -1.17 -1.50 -3.43
N VAL A 116 -1.62 -2.34 -2.51
CA VAL A 116 -0.76 -2.99 -1.51
C VAL A 116 0.23 -3.95 -2.18
N GLN A 117 -0.26 -4.85 -3.05
CA GLN A 117 0.56 -5.87 -3.70
C GLN A 117 1.59 -5.26 -4.65
N SER A 118 1.17 -4.31 -5.49
CA SER A 118 2.06 -3.65 -6.45
C SER A 118 3.12 -2.81 -5.74
N SER A 119 2.80 -2.19 -4.60
CA SER A 119 3.77 -1.47 -3.78
C SER A 119 4.81 -2.42 -3.17
N CYS A 120 4.38 -3.56 -2.63
CA CYS A 120 5.28 -4.55 -2.03
C CYS A 120 6.24 -5.15 -3.07
N CYS A 121 5.73 -5.60 -4.21
CA CYS A 121 6.54 -6.16 -5.29
C CYS A 121 7.63 -5.19 -5.77
N ARG A 122 7.29 -3.89 -5.85
CA ARG A 122 8.23 -2.86 -6.32
C ARG A 122 9.29 -2.48 -5.29
N LEU A 123 8.93 -2.43 -4.01
CA LEU A 123 9.93 -2.22 -2.95
C LEU A 123 10.90 -3.40 -2.87
N LEU A 124 10.40 -4.62 -2.97
CA LEU A 124 11.24 -5.82 -3.03
C LEU A 124 12.19 -5.77 -4.23
N HIS A 125 11.67 -5.43 -5.42
CA HIS A 125 12.51 -5.30 -6.61
C HIS A 125 13.57 -4.21 -6.44
N LEU A 126 13.22 -3.05 -5.88
CA LEU A 126 14.16 -1.98 -5.61
C LEU A 126 15.27 -2.45 -4.65
N MET A 127 14.92 -3.13 -3.56
CA MET A 127 15.90 -3.70 -2.63
C MET A 127 16.84 -4.70 -3.31
N LEU A 128 16.30 -5.62 -4.12
CA LEU A 128 17.11 -6.61 -4.83
C LEU A 128 18.05 -5.99 -5.87
N VAL A 129 17.59 -4.99 -6.61
CA VAL A 129 18.42 -4.25 -7.57
C VAL A 129 19.51 -3.46 -6.85
N CYS A 130 19.17 -2.75 -5.76
CA CYS A 130 20.13 -2.04 -4.94
C CYS A 130 21.17 -2.99 -4.34
N MET A 131 20.76 -4.14 -3.80
CA MET A 131 21.68 -5.14 -3.27
C MET A 131 22.60 -5.70 -4.36
N LYS A 132 22.07 -6.10 -5.52
CA LYS A 132 22.88 -6.57 -6.64
C LYS A 132 23.90 -5.52 -7.09
N TRP A 133 23.47 -4.25 -7.19
CA TRP A 133 24.36 -3.16 -7.56
C TRP A 133 25.45 -2.92 -6.51
N LEU A 134 25.10 -2.98 -5.22
CA LEU A 134 26.05 -2.86 -4.12
C LEU A 134 27.08 -4.00 -4.13
N PHE A 135 26.63 -5.26 -4.29
CA PHE A 135 27.52 -6.42 -4.35
C PHE A 135 28.48 -6.35 -5.54
N LEU A 136 27.97 -6.00 -6.74
CA LEU A 136 28.82 -5.81 -7.90
C LEU A 136 29.81 -4.66 -7.69
N SER A 137 29.35 -3.53 -7.13
CA SER A 137 30.20 -2.36 -6.91
C SER A 137 31.26 -2.57 -5.83
N LEU A 138 31.01 -3.44 -4.84
CA LEU A 138 31.99 -3.78 -3.79
C LEU A 138 32.97 -4.86 -4.26
N ILE A 139 32.49 -5.91 -4.93
CA ILE A 139 33.34 -7.00 -5.44
C ILE A 139 34.27 -6.50 -6.55
N PHE A 140 33.75 -5.72 -7.51
CA PHE A 140 34.62 -5.15 -8.56
C PHE A 140 35.59 -4.09 -8.02
N LYS A 141 35.36 -3.49 -6.86
CA LYS A 141 36.32 -2.53 -6.29
C LYS A 141 37.55 -3.24 -5.73
N GLU A 142 37.37 -4.38 -5.07
CA GLU A 142 38.48 -5.24 -4.61
C GLU A 142 39.29 -5.76 -5.81
N ASP A 143 38.64 -6.22 -6.88
CA ASP A 143 39.32 -6.73 -8.08
C ASP A 143 40.02 -5.64 -8.90
N PHE A 144 39.42 -4.44 -9.05
CA PHE A 144 40.05 -3.33 -9.78
C PHE A 144 41.19 -2.69 -8.98
N GLN A 145 41.12 -2.72 -7.65
CA GLN A 145 42.21 -2.26 -6.79
C GLN A 145 43.39 -3.25 -6.81
N PHE A 146 43.14 -4.57 -6.86
CA PHE A 146 44.18 -5.57 -7.12
C PHE A 146 44.77 -5.49 -8.54
N LEU A 147 43.95 -5.27 -9.58
CA LEU A 147 44.44 -5.16 -10.95
C LEU A 147 45.19 -3.84 -11.22
N SER A 148 44.80 -2.75 -10.55
CA SER A 148 45.53 -1.48 -10.56
C SER A 148 46.84 -1.56 -9.77
N MET A 149 46.89 -2.35 -8.69
CA MET A 149 48.13 -2.56 -7.92
C MET A 149 49.12 -3.44 -8.70
N MET A 150 48.66 -4.52 -9.34
CA MET A 150 49.53 -5.35 -10.20
C MET A 150 50.01 -4.62 -11.47
N LYS A 151 49.26 -3.66 -12.01
CA LYS A 151 49.74 -2.82 -13.13
C LYS A 151 50.81 -1.81 -12.72
N PHE A 152 50.91 -1.45 -11.44
CA PHE A 152 51.92 -0.49 -10.97
C PHE A 152 53.28 -1.16 -10.74
N ASP A 153 53.32 -2.45 -10.36
CA ASP A 153 54.58 -3.19 -10.19
C ASP A 153 55.28 -3.53 -11.53
N LEU A 154 54.53 -3.77 -12.62
CA LEU A 154 55.12 -4.09 -13.94
C LEU A 154 55.69 -2.87 -14.71
N SER A 155 55.58 -1.65 -14.18
CA SER A 155 56.20 -0.45 -14.76
C SER A 155 57.48 0.01 -14.06
N CYS A 156 57.91 -0.69 -13.00
CA CYS A 156 59.05 -0.28 -12.17
C CYS A 156 60.35 -1.10 -12.41
N GLU A 157 60.43 -1.89 -13.50
CA GLU A 157 61.60 -2.71 -13.83
C GLU A 157 62.19 -2.39 -15.22
N LYS A 158 62.45 -1.10 -15.48
CA LYS A 158 63.42 -0.64 -16.48
C LYS A 158 64.18 0.57 -16.00
#